data_AF-A0A7V2SUV8-F1
#
_entry.id   AF-A0A7V2SUV8-F1
#
_cell.length_a   1.000
_cell.length_b   1.000
_cell.length_c   1.000
_cell.angle_alpha   90.00
_cell.angle_beta   90.00
_cell.angle_gamma   90.00
#
_symmetry.space_group_name_H-M   'P 1'
#
loop_
_entity.id
_entity.type
_entity.pdbx_description
1 polymer ?
#
loop_
_entity_poly.entity_id
_entity_poly.type
_entity_poly.pdbx_seq_one_letter_code
_entity_poly.pdbx_strand_id
1 'polypeptide(L)'
;MNLETLVRRALKDIRQHMAMYALTTMVVTLSILIFLFFSLIYVNLHHFASRFGTQLGVVVYLKEGINEELIPKIYNELLAINGVKNVVYISQEEAFKRL
;
A
#
# COMPACT_ATOMS: atom_id res chain seq x y z
N MET A 1 22.74 49.99 -3.53
CA MET A 1 21.43 49.48 -3.04
C MET A 1 21.72 48.17 -2.35
N ASN A 2 21.61 48.12 -1.02
CA ASN A 2 22.12 46.99 -0.23
C ASN A 2 21.01 45.96 0.02
N LEU A 3 21.38 44.68 0.11
CA LEU A 3 20.45 43.55 0.28
C LEU A 3 19.48 43.76 1.46
N GLU A 4 19.97 44.29 2.57
CA GLU A 4 19.15 44.63 3.74
C GLU A 4 18.01 45.59 3.42
N THR A 5 18.26 46.58 2.56
CA THR A 5 17.23 47.57 2.19
C THR A 5 16.13 46.96 1.32
N LEU A 6 16.47 45.96 0.50
CA LEU A 6 15.53 45.22 -0.33
C LEU A 6 14.65 44.30 0.52
N VAL A 7 15.25 43.53 1.42
CA VAL A 7 14.52 42.65 2.34
C VAL A 7 13.58 43.45 3.24
N ARG A 8 14.05 44.59 3.78
CA ARG A 8 13.23 45.46 4.64
C ARG A 8 12.06 46.09 3.88
N ARG A 9 12.25 46.42 2.60
CA ARG A 9 11.16 46.90 1.72
C ARG A 9 10.16 45.78 1.42
N ALA A 10 10.63 44.58 1.07
CA ALA A 10 9.77 43.43 0.81
C ALA A 10 8.92 43.06 2.03
N LEU A 11 9.50 43.01 3.23
CA LEU A 11 8.75 42.75 4.46
C LEU A 11 7.70 43.83 4.76
N LYS A 12 8.02 45.09 4.48
CA LYS A 12 7.06 46.21 4.65
C LYS A 12 5.91 46.10 3.66
N ASP A 13 6.20 45.73 2.41
CA ASP A 13 5.21 45.51 1.36
C ASP A 13 4.27 44.34 1.71
N ILE A 14 4.83 43.21 2.15
CA ILE A 14 4.06 42.06 2.64
C ILE A 14 3.14 42.51 3.78
N ARG A 15 3.65 43.33 4.72
CA ARG A 15 2.85 43.84 5.84
C ARG A 15 1.71 44.75 5.41
N GLN A 16 1.90 45.55 4.36
CA GLN A 16 0.85 46.43 3.82
C GLN A 16 -0.21 45.64 3.05
N HIS A 17 0.17 44.55 2.39
CA HIS A 17 -0.73 43.73 1.56
C HIS A 17 -0.97 42.32 2.13
N MET A 18 -0.98 42.17 3.46
CA MET A 18 -1.06 40.88 4.16
C MET A 18 -2.24 40.02 3.71
N ALA A 19 -3.41 40.61 3.47
CA ALA A 19 -4.59 39.87 3.04
C ALA A 19 -4.41 39.18 1.67
N MET A 20 -3.78 39.87 0.71
CA MET A 20 -3.51 39.32 -0.62
C MET A 20 -2.45 38.22 -0.57
N TYR A 21 -1.36 38.44 0.18
CA TYR A 21 -0.32 37.43 0.37
C TYR A 21 -0.83 36.20 1.15
N ALA A 22 -1.73 36.39 2.12
CA ALA A 22 -2.36 35.29 2.84
C ALA A 22 -3.24 34.44 1.92
N LEU A 23 -4.09 35.06 1.11
CA LEU A 23 -4.95 34.34 0.16
C LEU A 23 -4.14 33.54 -0.86
N THR A 24 -3.12 34.16 -1.46
CA THR A 24 -2.25 33.47 -2.44
C THR A 24 -1.50 32.30 -1.79
N THR A 25 -0.94 32.50 -0.60
CA THR A 25 -0.28 31.43 0.17
C THR A 25 -1.24 30.31 0.53
N MET A 26 -2.48 30.64 0.90
CA MET A 26 -3.52 29.65 1.22
C MET A 26 -3.86 28.79 0.01
N VAL A 27 -4.03 29.40 -1.18
CA VAL A 27 -4.30 28.65 -2.42
C VAL A 27 -3.15 27.70 -2.74
N VAL A 28 -1.91 28.18 -2.72
CA VAL A 28 -0.72 27.34 -2.97
C VAL A 28 -0.63 26.20 -1.95
N THR A 29 -0.87 26.51 -0.67
CA THR A 29 -0.86 25.51 0.41
C THR A 29 -1.92 24.46 0.18
N LEU A 30 -3.14 24.87 -0.20
CA LEU A 30 -4.25 23.96 -0.47
C LEU A 30 -3.95 23.06 -1.68
N SER A 31 -3.35 23.60 -2.74
CA SER A 31 -2.92 22.80 -3.90
C SER A 31 -1.92 21.72 -3.51
N ILE A 32 -0.89 22.08 -2.72
CA ILE A 32 0.10 21.13 -2.23
C ILE A 32 -0.56 20.12 -1.28
N LEU A 33 -1.46 20.56 -0.40
CA LEU A 33 -2.16 19.70 0.54
C LEU A 33 -3.00 18.65 -0.18
N ILE A 34 -3.77 19.05 -1.20
CA ILE A 34 -4.57 18.14 -2.01
C ILE A 34 -3.66 17.12 -2.70
N PHE A 35 -2.56 17.57 -3.30
CA PHE A 35 -1.59 16.67 -3.94
C PHE A 35 -1.02 15.65 -2.95
N LEU A 36 -0.56 16.11 -1.78
CA LEU A 36 -0.03 15.24 -0.73
C LEU A 36 -1.08 14.26 -0.20
N PHE A 37 -2.32 14.71 -0.02
CA PHE A 37 -3.43 13.89 0.44
C PHE A 37 -3.70 12.73 -0.52
N PHE A 38 -3.83 13.01 -1.82
CA PHE A 38 -4.02 11.97 -2.82
C PHE A 38 -2.80 11.06 -2.97
N SER A 39 -1.59 11.61 -2.90
CA SER A 39 -0.37 10.81 -2.90
C SER A 39 -0.32 9.83 -1.72
N LEU A 40 -0.75 10.27 -0.53
CA LEU A 40 -0.79 9.44 0.66
C LEU A 40 -1.84 8.33 0.52
N ILE A 41 -3.04 8.65 0.01
CA ILE A 41 -4.06 7.64 -0.30
C ILE A 41 -3.52 6.62 -1.30
N TYR A 42 -2.87 7.06 -2.38
CA TYR A 42 -2.32 6.19 -3.42
C TYR A 42 -1.31 5.19 -2.83
N VAL A 43 -0.34 5.67 -2.04
CA VAL A 43 0.68 4.82 -1.44
C VAL A 43 0.05 3.81 -0.48
N ASN A 44 -0.91 4.24 0.34
CA ASN A 44 -1.61 3.35 1.26
C ASN A 44 -2.44 2.29 0.53
N LEU A 45 -3.17 2.70 -0.52
CA LEU A 45 -3.99 1.78 -1.31
C LEU A 45 -3.11 0.79 -2.09
N HIS A 46 -1.98 1.24 -2.64
CA HIS A 46 -1.02 0.38 -3.30
C HIS A 46 -0.45 -0.68 -2.33
N HIS A 47 -0.07 -0.27 -1.12
CA HIS A 47 0.37 -1.20 -0.08
C HIS A 47 -0.75 -2.17 0.31
N PHE A 48 -1.98 -1.70 0.47
CA PHE A 48 -3.13 -2.55 0.78
C PHE A 48 -3.38 -3.58 -0.34
N ALA A 49 -3.44 -3.14 -1.60
CA ALA A 49 -3.65 -4.01 -2.75
C ALA A 49 -2.55 -5.06 -2.90
N SER A 50 -1.28 -4.69 -2.67
CA SER A 50 -0.16 -5.63 -2.71
C SER A 50 -0.28 -6.73 -1.65
N ARG A 51 -0.78 -6.40 -0.45
CA ARG A 51 -1.04 -7.38 0.61
C ARG A 51 -2.26 -8.24 0.29
N PHE A 52 -3.32 -7.64 -0.23
CA PHE A 52 -4.55 -8.35 -0.60
C PHE A 52 -4.30 -9.40 -1.68
N GLY A 53 -3.53 -9.07 -2.72
CA GLY A 53 -3.16 -10.02 -3.78
C GLY A 53 -2.34 -11.22 -3.27
N THR A 54 -1.59 -11.06 -2.19
CA THR A 54 -0.78 -12.14 -1.61
C THR A 54 -1.63 -13.15 -0.81
N GLN A 55 -2.85 -12.78 -0.40
CA GLN A 55 -3.77 -13.64 0.34
C GLN A 55 -4.66 -14.51 -0.54
N LEU A 56 -4.63 -14.31 -1.88
CA LEU A 56 -5.31 -15.19 -2.82
C LEU A 56 -4.53 -16.51 -2.95
N GLY A 57 -4.72 -17.39 -1.97
CA GLY A 57 -4.24 -18.77 -2.01
C GLY A 57 -5.11 -19.62 -2.93
N VAL A 58 -4.50 -20.56 -3.66
CA VAL A 58 -5.23 -21.58 -4.43
C VAL A 58 -5.50 -22.76 -3.52
N VAL A 59 -6.78 -23.12 -3.33
CA VAL A 59 -7.17 -24.30 -2.58
C VAL A 59 -7.37 -25.47 -3.56
N VAL A 60 -6.59 -26.53 -3.37
CA VAL A 60 -6.71 -27.76 -4.16
C VAL A 60 -7.33 -28.84 -3.28
N TYR A 61 -8.48 -29.35 -3.69
CA TYR A 61 -9.15 -30.45 -3.00
C TYR A 61 -8.63 -31.78 -3.50
N LEU A 62 -8.28 -32.66 -2.56
CA LEU A 62 -7.87 -34.03 -2.82
C LEU A 62 -9.12 -34.92 -2.86
N LYS A 63 -9.13 -35.91 -3.75
CA LYS A 63 -10.19 -36.95 -3.76
C LYS A 63 -10.09 -37.81 -2.51
N GLU A 64 -11.24 -38.31 -2.05
CA GLU A 64 -11.34 -39.24 -0.94
C GLU A 64 -10.59 -40.56 -1.25
N GLY A 65 -9.91 -41.12 -0.26
CA GLY A 65 -9.19 -42.39 -0.39
C GLY A 65 -7.79 -42.30 -1.02
N ILE A 66 -7.20 -41.10 -1.13
CA ILE A 66 -5.79 -40.97 -1.54
C ILE A 66 -4.88 -41.56 -0.45
N ASN A 67 -3.91 -42.38 -0.88
CA ASN A 67 -2.88 -42.89 0.00
C ASN A 67 -2.06 -41.72 0.58
N GLU A 68 -1.98 -41.63 1.90
CA GLU A 68 -1.24 -40.59 2.63
C GLU A 68 0.24 -40.52 2.24
N GLU A 69 0.82 -41.63 1.77
CA GLU A 69 2.20 -41.69 1.27
C GLU A 69 2.43 -40.87 -0.02
N LEU A 70 1.36 -40.53 -0.76
CA LEU A 70 1.44 -39.65 -1.94
C LEU A 70 1.42 -38.16 -1.59
N ILE A 71 0.96 -37.79 -0.40
CA ILE A 71 0.85 -36.38 0.03
C ILE A 71 2.20 -35.66 -0.01
N PRO A 72 3.32 -36.24 0.48
CA PRO A 72 4.65 -35.62 0.39
C PRO A 72 5.11 -35.41 -1.06
N LYS A 73 4.74 -36.31 -1.99
CA LYS A 73 5.10 -36.17 -3.41
C LYS A 73 4.37 -35.00 -4.05
N ILE A 74 3.05 -34.91 -3.83
CA ILE A 74 2.21 -33.81 -4.33
C ILE A 74 2.69 -32.47 -3.74
N TYR A 75 3.04 -32.45 -2.46
CA TYR A 75 3.59 -31.27 -1.80
C TYR A 75 4.87 -30.74 -2.49
N ASN A 76 5.82 -31.64 -2.77
CA ASN A 76 7.08 -31.29 -3.43
C ASN A 76 6.86 -30.83 -4.88
N GLU A 77 5.96 -31.49 -5.61
CA GLU A 77 5.61 -31.09 -6.98
C GLU A 77 4.98 -29.69 -7.02
N LEU A 78 4.07 -29.37 -6.08
CA LEU A 78 3.46 -28.05 -6.00
C LEU A 78 4.46 -26.96 -5.60
N LEU A 79 5.38 -27.25 -4.68
CA LEU A 79 6.45 -26.30 -4.32
C LEU A 79 7.46 -26.07 -5.45
N ALA A 80 7.64 -27.03 -6.35
CA ALA A 80 8.53 -26.88 -7.50
C ALA A 80 7.98 -25.94 -8.58
N ILE A 81 6.70 -25.55 -8.50
CA ILE A 81 6.08 -24.62 -9.45
C ILE A 81 6.61 -23.19 -9.19
N ASN A 82 7.17 -22.58 -10.22
CA ASN A 82 7.64 -21.19 -10.17
C ASN A 82 6.50 -20.24 -9.76
N GLY A 83 6.70 -19.50 -8.67
CA GLY A 83 5.73 -18.57 -8.11
C GLY A 83 4.95 -19.10 -6.90
N VAL A 84 5.05 -20.39 -6.59
CA VAL A 84 4.50 -20.96 -5.35
C VAL A 84 5.44 -20.63 -4.19
N LYS A 85 4.97 -19.81 -3.25
CA LYS A 85 5.75 -19.43 -2.06
C LYS A 85 5.64 -20.45 -0.92
N ASN A 86 4.48 -21.07 -0.78
CA ASN A 86 4.20 -22.01 0.30
C ASN A 86 3.05 -22.94 -0.10
N VAL A 87 3.07 -24.16 0.43
CA VAL A 87 2.00 -25.14 0.32
C VAL A 87 1.68 -25.58 1.76
N VAL A 88 0.40 -25.68 2.10
CA VAL A 88 -0.05 -26.13 3.43
C VAL A 88 -1.04 -27.27 3.24
N TYR A 89 -0.70 -28.44 3.74
CA TYR A 89 -1.64 -29.55 3.80
C TYR A 89 -2.60 -29.34 4.96
N ILE A 90 -3.90 -29.53 4.70
CA ILE A 90 -4.97 -29.46 5.70
C ILE A 90 -5.68 -30.81 5.66
N SER A 91 -5.70 -31.53 6.77
CA SER A 91 -6.45 -32.80 6.86
C SER A 91 -7.96 -32.54 6.83
N GLN A 92 -8.75 -33.57 6.54
CA GLN A 92 -10.21 -33.47 6.52
C GLN A 92 -10.77 -32.97 7.87
N GLU A 93 -10.21 -33.43 8.98
CA GLU A 93 -10.60 -33.02 10.33
C GLU A 93 -10.29 -31.55 10.59
N GLU A 94 -9.13 -31.07 10.12
CA GLU A 94 -8.73 -29.69 10.30
C GLU A 94 -9.48 -28.74 9.34
N ALA A 95 -9.83 -29.20 8.14
CA ALA A 95 -10.70 -28.49 7.22
C ALA A 95 -12.11 -28.32 7.80
N PHE A 96 -12.64 -29.37 8.45
CA PHE A 96 -13.95 -29.33 9.10
C PHE A 96 -14.01 -28.32 10.26
N LYS A 97 -12.91 -28.15 11.01
CA LYS A 97 -12.82 -27.15 12.09
C LYS A 97 -12.78 -25.69 11.60
N ARG A 98 -12.46 -25.46 10.33
CA ARG A 98 -12.33 -24.12 9.73
C ARG A 98 -13.62 -23.63 9.03
N LEU A 99 -14.64 -24.48 8.96
CA LEU A 99 -16.01 -24.15 8.52
C LEU A 99 -16.83 -23.58 9.68
#